data_AF-A0A6N2DZ13-F1
#
_entry.id   AF-A0A6N2DZ13-F1
#
_cell.length_a   1.000
_cell.length_b   1.000
_cell.length_c   1.000
_cell.angle_alpha   90.00
_cell.angle_beta   90.00
_cell.angle_gamma   90.00
#
_symmetry.space_group_name_H-M   'P 1'
#
loop_
_entity.id
_entity.type
_entity.pdbx_description
1 polymer ?
#
loop_
_entity_poly.entity_id
_entity_poly.type
_entity_poly.pdbx_seq_one_letter_code
_entity_poly.pdbx_strand_id
1 'polypeptide(L)'
;MHVIRLSSRGQLVLPAAMRNAHRWGPGDEFVVEEVPEGLLLLRRPRKPFPASRVDEVAGALRRLAGLPNVILEDAEQVAFAIDLASHDIDFADALHVAACREAGPLYTFDRRLIRQADVVGLSVSEPEGNGGRGQP
;
A
#
# COMPACT_ATOMS: atom_id res chain seq x y z
N MET A 1 18.76 -29.12 0.67
CA MET A 1 18.20 -29.65 -0.60
C MET A 1 17.17 -30.72 -0.25
N HIS A 2 15.93 -30.59 -0.73
CA HIS A 2 14.89 -31.61 -0.55
C HIS A 2 14.51 -32.19 -1.90
N VAL A 3 14.49 -33.52 -2.01
CA VAL A 3 14.00 -34.22 -3.21
C VAL A 3 12.56 -34.64 -2.94
N ILE A 4 11.63 -34.19 -3.78
CA ILE A 4 10.20 -34.54 -3.70
C ILE A 4 9.88 -35.35 -4.97
N ARG A 5 9.12 -36.43 -4.82
CA ARG A 5 8.66 -37.23 -5.95
C ARG A 5 7.27 -36.80 -6.36
N LEU A 6 7.04 -36.73 -7.66
CA LEU A 6 5.71 -36.61 -8.24
C LEU A 6 5.00 -37.96 -8.08
N SER A 7 3.82 -37.93 -7.47
CA SER A 7 2.97 -39.13 -7.39
C SER A 7 2.35 -39.47 -8.74
N SER A 8 1.80 -40.68 -8.87
CA SER A 8 1.03 -41.11 -10.05
C SER A 8 -0.21 -40.26 -10.34
N ARG A 9 -0.69 -39.50 -9.34
CA ARG A 9 -1.79 -38.54 -9.47
C ARG A 9 -1.33 -37.12 -9.80
N GLY A 10 -0.05 -36.92 -10.12
CA GLY A 10 0.50 -35.60 -10.41
C GLY A 10 0.64 -34.69 -9.19
N GLN A 11 0.60 -35.23 -7.96
CA GLN A 11 0.75 -34.43 -6.73
C GLN A 11 2.21 -34.39 -6.27
N LEU A 12 2.68 -33.19 -5.91
CA LEU A 12 3.90 -32.97 -5.14
C LEU A 12 3.53 -32.69 -3.68
N VAL A 13 4.09 -33.45 -2.74
CA VAL A 13 3.86 -33.23 -1.31
C VAL A 13 5.01 -32.41 -0.74
N LEU A 14 4.70 -31.16 -0.35
CA LEU A 14 5.67 -30.25 0.24
C LEU A 14 6.05 -30.70 1.66
N PRO A 15 7.35 -30.90 1.96
CA PRO A 15 7.82 -31.26 3.28
C PRO A 15 7.34 -30.28 4.36
N ALA A 16 7.06 -30.80 5.55
CA ALA A 16 6.58 -29.98 6.68
C ALA A 16 7.54 -28.82 7.01
N ALA A 17 8.85 -29.03 6.91
CA ALA A 17 9.84 -27.98 7.12
C ALA A 17 9.65 -26.76 6.20
N MET A 18 9.37 -27.01 4.91
CA MET A 18 9.13 -25.94 3.94
C MET A 18 7.81 -25.23 4.20
N ARG A 19 6.73 -26.00 4.47
CA ARG A 19 5.42 -25.41 4.82
C ARG A 19 5.52 -24.55 6.07
N ASN A 20 6.23 -24.99 7.10
CA ASN A 20 6.39 -24.25 8.35
C ASN A 20 7.22 -22.97 8.15
N ALA A 21 8.34 -23.06 7.42
CA ALA A 21 9.20 -21.91 7.14
C ALA A 21 8.44 -20.79 6.41
N HIS A 22 7.53 -21.14 5.50
CA HIS A 22 6.74 -20.17 4.75
C HIS A 22 5.33 -19.93 5.32
N ARG A 23 5.02 -20.49 6.50
CA ARG A 23 3.69 -20.43 7.14
C ARG A 23 2.55 -20.78 6.17
N TRP A 24 2.74 -21.87 5.43
CA TRP A 24 1.76 -22.43 4.51
C TRP A 24 0.84 -23.41 5.25
N GLY A 25 -0.46 -23.12 5.21
CA GLY A 25 -1.51 -23.91 5.84
C GLY A 25 -2.50 -24.49 4.82
N PRO A 26 -3.40 -25.37 5.27
CA PRO A 26 -4.52 -25.84 4.45
C PRO A 26 -5.33 -24.66 3.89
N GLY A 27 -5.67 -24.73 2.60
CA GLY A 27 -6.41 -23.67 1.89
C GLY A 27 -5.55 -22.52 1.38
N ASP A 28 -4.23 -22.55 1.56
CA ASP A 28 -3.35 -21.65 0.80
C ASP A 28 -3.28 -22.10 -0.66
N GLU A 29 -3.52 -21.16 -1.56
CA GLU A 29 -3.46 -21.36 -2.99
C GLU A 29 -2.12 -20.88 -3.55
N PHE A 30 -1.64 -21.56 -4.59
CA PHE A 30 -0.35 -21.25 -5.23
C PHE A 30 -0.54 -21.14 -6.73
N VAL A 31 0.06 -20.12 -7.32
CA VAL A 31 0.30 -20.07 -8.77
C VAL A 31 1.60 -20.81 -9.04
N VAL A 32 1.56 -21.69 -10.04
CA VAL A 32 2.74 -22.35 -10.57
C VAL A 32 3.16 -21.60 -11.81
N GLU A 33 4.36 -21.05 -11.81
CA GLU A 33 4.95 -20.38 -12.98
C GLU A 33 6.14 -21.17 -13.49
N GLU A 34 6.17 -21.42 -14.81
CA GLU A 34 7.33 -22.00 -15.48
C GLU A 34 8.41 -20.93 -15.67
N VAL A 35 9.62 -21.22 -15.20
CA VAL A 35 10.81 -20.39 -15.38
C VAL A 35 11.93 -21.25 -15.99
N PRO A 36 12.97 -20.67 -16.62
CA PRO A 36 14.02 -21.45 -17.28
C PRO A 36 14.70 -22.49 -16.38
N GLU A 37 14.81 -22.20 -15.08
CA GLU A 37 15.44 -23.05 -14.07
C GLU A 37 14.48 -24.06 -13.42
N GLY A 38 13.19 -24.03 -13.74
CA GLY A 38 12.18 -24.96 -13.20
C GLY A 38 10.81 -24.33 -12.97
N LEU A 39 10.24 -24.57 -11.79
CA LEU A 39 8.90 -24.11 -11.42
C LEU A 39 8.96 -23.24 -10.16
N LEU A 40 8.32 -22.07 -10.22
CA LEU A 40 8.10 -21.22 -9.04
C LEU A 40 6.72 -21.48 -8.45
N LEU A 41 6.65 -21.54 -7.12
CA LEU A 41 5.40 -21.60 -6.36
C LEU A 41 5.16 -20.25 -5.68
N LEU A 42 4.23 -19.47 -6.23
CA LEU A 42 3.88 -18.15 -5.72
C LEU A 42 2.56 -18.25 -4.95
N ARG A 43 2.60 -18.03 -3.63
CA ARG A 43 1.37 -18.03 -2.81
C ARG A 43 0.46 -16.90 -3.30
N ARG A 44 -0.77 -17.24 -3.66
CA ARG A 44 -1.82 -16.24 -3.93
C ARG A 44 -2.02 -15.43 -2.65
N PRO A 45 -1.98 -14.09 -2.72
CA PRO A 45 -2.46 -13.27 -1.63
C PRO A 45 -3.88 -13.71 -1.32
N ARG A 46 -4.15 -14.13 -0.09
CA ARG A 46 -5.52 -14.34 0.35
C ARG A 46 -6.21 -12.98 0.16
N LYS A 47 -7.34 -12.95 -0.54
CA LYS A 47 -8.26 -11.80 -0.52
C LYS A 47 -9.30 -12.09 0.56
N PRO A 48 -8.99 -11.86 1.86
CA PRO A 48 -9.92 -12.19 2.93
C PRO A 48 -11.23 -11.41 2.84
N PHE A 49 -11.23 -10.30 2.11
CA PHE A 49 -12.39 -9.43 1.92
C PHE A 49 -12.60 -9.13 0.43
N PRO A 50 -13.85 -8.87 0.01
CA PRO A 50 -14.15 -8.28 -1.29
C PRO A 50 -13.38 -6.97 -1.51
N ALA A 51 -13.13 -6.62 -2.76
CA ALA A 51 -12.55 -5.31 -3.07
C ALA A 51 -13.51 -4.19 -2.63
N SER A 52 -12.98 -3.17 -1.95
CA SER A 52 -13.73 -1.98 -1.54
C SER A 52 -13.45 -0.81 -2.49
N ARG A 53 -14.45 0.03 -2.72
CA ARG A 53 -14.27 1.32 -3.41
C ARG A 53 -13.68 2.36 -2.45
N VAL A 54 -12.95 3.34 -2.99
CA VAL A 54 -12.40 4.46 -2.19
C VAL A 54 -13.50 5.19 -1.42
N ASP A 55 -14.64 5.47 -2.06
CA ASP A 55 -15.80 6.11 -1.42
C ASP A 55 -16.36 5.31 -0.24
N GLU A 56 -16.33 3.98 -0.33
CA GLU A 56 -16.81 3.09 0.75
C GLU A 56 -15.90 3.16 1.96
N VAL A 57 -14.58 3.18 1.73
CA VAL A 57 -13.56 3.33 2.77
C VAL A 57 -13.65 4.72 3.40
N ALA A 58 -13.72 5.78 2.61
CA ALA A 58 -13.88 7.15 3.09
C ALA A 58 -15.16 7.30 3.93
N GLY A 59 -16.28 6.75 3.45
CA GLY A 59 -17.53 6.72 4.21
C GLY A 59 -17.43 5.93 5.52
N ALA A 60 -16.72 4.80 5.52
CA ALA A 60 -16.49 4.01 6.74
C ALA A 60 -15.62 4.75 7.75
N LEU A 61 -14.54 5.41 7.31
CA LEU A 61 -13.68 6.22 8.18
C LEU A 61 -14.45 7.41 8.78
N ARG A 62 -15.28 8.11 8.00
CA ARG A 62 -16.15 9.18 8.54
C ARG A 62 -17.15 8.66 9.58
N ARG A 63 -17.75 7.49 9.34
CA ARG A 63 -18.64 6.86 10.34
C ARG A 63 -17.89 6.46 11.61
N LEU A 64 -16.69 5.90 11.48
CA LEU A 64 -15.84 5.55 12.61
C LEU A 64 -15.49 6.80 13.44
N ALA A 65 -15.06 7.87 12.78
CA ALA A 65 -14.73 9.15 13.39
C ALA A 65 -15.92 9.82 14.08
N GLY A 66 -17.15 9.57 13.61
CA GLY A 66 -18.38 10.10 14.19
C GLY A 66 -18.94 9.31 15.37
N LEU A 67 -18.30 8.20 15.78
CA LEU A 67 -18.75 7.43 16.94
C LEU A 67 -18.47 8.18 18.25
N PRO A 68 -19.37 8.14 19.24
CA PRO A 68 -19.24 8.91 20.47
C PRO A 68 -18.04 8.50 21.34
N ASN A 69 -17.49 7.31 21.10
CA ASN A 69 -16.36 6.73 21.82
C ASN A 69 -15.06 6.70 21.00
N VAL A 70 -15.02 7.41 19.87
CA VAL A 70 -13.84 7.55 19.03
C VAL A 70 -13.41 9.01 19.06
N ILE A 71 -12.16 9.24 19.41
CA ILE A 71 -11.54 10.56 19.42
C ILE A 71 -10.41 10.51 18.41
N LEU A 72 -10.39 11.47 17.50
CA LEU A 72 -9.27 11.67 16.58
C LEU A 72 -8.32 12.69 17.20
N GLU A 73 -7.02 12.42 17.15
CA GLU A 73 -5.98 13.32 17.65
C GLU A 73 -6.04 14.68 16.95
N ASP A 74 -6.13 14.67 15.62
CA ASP A 74 -6.36 15.86 14.80
C ASP A 74 -7.53 15.59 13.83
N ALA A 75 -8.73 15.95 14.27
CA ALA A 75 -9.95 15.66 13.51
C ALA A 75 -10.02 16.43 12.18
N GLU A 76 -9.49 17.65 12.13
CA GLU A 76 -9.52 18.47 10.91
C GLU A 76 -8.52 17.96 9.88
N GLN A 77 -7.31 17.63 10.29
CA GLN A 77 -6.29 17.04 9.42
C GLN A 77 -6.76 15.70 8.86
N VAL A 78 -7.34 14.84 9.71
CA VAL A 78 -7.86 13.53 9.27
C VAL A 78 -9.05 13.69 8.33
N ALA A 79 -9.99 14.59 8.62
CA ALA A 79 -11.11 14.86 7.73
C ALA A 79 -10.63 15.33 6.35
N PHE A 80 -9.66 16.24 6.33
CA PHE A 80 -9.05 16.72 5.09
C PHE A 80 -8.32 15.61 4.33
N ALA A 81 -7.58 14.74 5.01
CA ALA A 81 -6.93 13.59 4.38
C ALA A 81 -7.94 12.60 3.76
N ILE A 82 -9.09 12.37 4.40
CA ILE A 82 -10.16 11.54 3.85
C ILE A 82 -10.77 12.19 2.58
N ASP A 83 -10.92 13.51 2.57
CA ASP A 83 -11.41 14.23 1.39
C ASP A 83 -10.42 14.14 0.23
N LEU A 84 -9.12 14.34 0.49
CA LEU A 84 -8.07 14.17 -0.52
C LEU A 84 -7.99 12.76 -1.08
N ALA A 85 -8.16 11.74 -0.24
CA ALA A 85 -8.16 10.35 -0.70
C ALA A 85 -9.30 10.06 -1.69
N SER A 86 -10.41 10.79 -1.58
CA SER A 86 -11.53 10.70 -2.54
C SER A 86 -11.19 11.27 -3.93
N HIS A 87 -10.04 11.95 -4.07
CA HIS A 87 -9.52 12.52 -5.32
C HIS A 87 -8.30 11.74 -5.85
N ASP A 88 -8.28 10.42 -5.66
CA ASP A 88 -7.23 9.48 -6.11
C ASP A 88 -5.83 9.67 -5.48
N ILE A 89 -5.67 10.54 -4.49
CA ILE A 89 -4.45 10.60 -3.67
C ILE A 89 -4.44 9.39 -2.73
N ASP A 90 -3.31 8.71 -2.57
CA ASP A 90 -3.21 7.62 -1.59
C ASP A 90 -3.47 8.15 -0.18
N PHE A 91 -4.20 7.42 0.66
CA PHE A 91 -4.56 7.93 1.99
C PHE A 91 -3.34 8.24 2.86
N ALA A 92 -2.24 7.50 2.72
CA ALA A 92 -0.99 7.81 3.42
C ALA A 92 -0.38 9.12 2.92
N ASP A 93 -0.36 9.35 1.61
CA ASP A 93 0.12 10.60 1.03
C ASP A 93 -0.77 11.78 1.44
N ALA A 94 -2.08 11.58 1.45
CA ALA A 94 -3.05 12.59 1.89
C ALA A 94 -2.82 13.00 3.36
N LEU A 95 -2.43 12.08 4.24
CA LEU A 95 -2.07 12.41 5.63
C LEU A 95 -0.79 13.27 5.68
N HIS A 96 0.24 12.95 4.89
CA HIS A 96 1.47 13.75 4.85
C HIS A 96 1.18 15.17 4.34
N VAL A 97 0.39 15.30 3.27
CA VAL A 97 -0.04 16.59 2.75
C VAL A 97 -0.84 17.36 3.80
N ALA A 98 -1.82 16.70 4.43
CA ALA A 98 -2.66 17.32 5.45
C ALA A 98 -1.83 17.85 6.64
N ALA A 99 -0.80 17.11 7.05
CA ALA A 99 0.12 17.53 8.10
C ALA A 99 0.96 18.76 7.75
N CYS A 100 1.29 18.95 6.47
CA CYS A 100 2.03 20.12 6.02
C CYS A 100 1.16 21.37 5.81
N ARG A 101 -0.17 21.25 5.83
CA ARG A 101 -1.10 22.35 5.46
C ARG A 101 -0.83 23.66 6.21
N GLU A 102 -0.41 23.58 7.47
CA GLU A 102 -0.07 24.74 8.30
C GLU A 102 1.44 25.01 8.41
N ALA A 103 2.27 24.02 8.09
CA ALA A 103 3.73 24.10 8.24
C ALA A 103 4.44 24.65 6.99
N GLY A 104 3.82 24.56 5.80
CA GLY A 104 4.39 25.03 4.54
C GLY A 104 4.27 23.99 3.41
N PRO A 105 4.93 24.21 2.26
CA PRO A 105 4.90 23.24 1.16
C PRO A 105 5.53 21.90 1.58
N LEU A 106 4.92 20.80 1.14
CA LEU A 106 5.48 19.46 1.32
C LEU A 106 6.53 19.20 0.23
N TYR A 107 7.77 18.92 0.63
CA TYR A 107 8.81 18.52 -0.30
C TYR A 107 8.93 17.00 -0.36
N THR A 108 8.85 16.41 -1.55
CA THR A 108 8.97 14.97 -1.78
C THR A 108 9.68 14.68 -3.10
N PHE A 109 10.32 13.52 -3.21
CA PHE A 109 10.86 13.02 -4.49
C PHE A 109 9.86 12.13 -5.23
N ASP A 110 8.68 11.89 -4.65
CA ASP A 110 7.62 11.12 -5.31
C ASP A 110 6.90 11.98 -6.37
N ARG A 111 7.32 11.78 -7.63
CA ARG A 111 6.73 12.46 -8.80
C ARG A 111 5.27 12.10 -9.06
N ARG A 112 4.78 10.96 -8.56
CA ARG A 112 3.36 10.63 -8.64
C ARG A 112 2.58 11.53 -7.68
N LEU A 113 3.04 11.63 -6.43
CA LEU A 113 2.39 12.49 -5.43
C LEU A 113 2.38 13.95 -5.87
N ILE A 114 3.50 14.49 -6.37
CA ILE A 114 3.56 15.87 -6.90
C ILE A 114 2.49 16.11 -7.97
N ARG A 115 2.41 15.22 -8.97
CA ARG A 115 1.41 15.33 -10.05
C ARG A 115 -0.04 15.24 -9.53
N GLN A 116 -0.30 14.36 -8.57
CA GLN A 116 -1.64 14.22 -8.00
C GLN A 116 -2.02 15.44 -7.15
N ALA A 117 -1.07 15.97 -6.38
CA ALA A 117 -1.22 17.19 -5.59
C ALA A 117 -1.48 18.41 -6.48
N ASP A 118 -0.76 18.57 -7.60
CA ASP A 118 -0.98 19.65 -8.57
C ASP A 118 -2.41 19.66 -9.12
N VAL A 119 -2.98 18.48 -9.41
CA VAL A 119 -4.35 18.33 -9.93
C VAL A 119 -5.40 18.89 -8.96
N VAL A 120 -5.14 18.78 -7.66
CA VAL A 120 -6.05 19.26 -6.61
C VAL A 120 -5.60 20.58 -5.96
N GLY A 121 -4.59 21.25 -6.53
CA GLY A 121 -4.12 22.57 -6.10
C GLY A 121 -3.34 22.58 -4.78
N LEU A 122 -2.69 21.47 -4.41
CA LEU A 122 -1.88 21.37 -3.21
C LEU A 122 -0.42 21.74 -3.49
N SER A 123 0.24 22.41 -2.53
CA SER A 123 1.64 22.81 -2.64
C SER A 123 2.58 21.65 -2.26
N VAL A 124 2.87 20.78 -3.24
CA VAL A 124 3.82 19.67 -3.10
C VAL A 124 4.86 19.73 -4.22
N SER A 125 6.16 19.70 -3.92
CA SER A 125 7.22 19.84 -4.93
C SER A 125 8.49 19.05 -4.60
N GLU A 126 9.40 18.89 -5.58
CA GLU A 126 10.75 18.41 -5.27
C GLU A 126 11.54 19.53 -4.55
N PRO A 127 12.37 19.20 -3.54
CA PRO A 127 13.23 20.20 -2.92
C PRO A 127 14.25 20.71 -3.95
N GLU A 128 14.55 22.01 -3.92
CA GLU A 128 15.58 22.58 -4.80
C GLU A 128 16.91 21.87 -4.54
N GLY A 129 17.44 21.20 -5.57
CA GLY A 129 18.77 20.61 -5.51
C GLY A 129 19.78 21.71 -5.22
N ASN A 130 20.76 21.44 -4.36
CA ASN A 130 21.82 22.38 -4.00
C ASN A 130 22.67 22.72 -5.25
N GLY A 131 22.16 23.63 -6.08
CA GLY A 131 22.75 24.14 -7.30
C GLY A 131 23.73 25.27 -7.05
N GLY A 132 24.42 25.24 -5.89
CA GLY A 132 25.56 26.08 -5.59
C GLY A 132 26.75 25.75 -6.48
N ARG A 133 26.61 25.97 -7.79
CA ARG A 133 27.75 26.30 -8.64
C ARG A 133 28.20 27.66 -8.16
N GLY A 134 29.33 27.68 -7.46
CA GLY A 134 30.02 28.93 -7.18
C GLY A 134 30.23 29.70 -8.48
N GLN A 135 30.10 31.03 -8.39
CA GLN A 135 30.83 31.99 -9.20
C GLN A 135 30.49 33.41 -8.74
N PRO A 136 31.42 34.38 -8.87
CA PRO A 136 32.87 34.28 -9.04
C PRO A 136 33.65 34.52 -7.73
#